data_AF-A0A7J2S7Z6-F1
#
_entry.id   AF-A0A7J2S7Z6-F1
#
_cell.length_a   1.000
_cell.length_b   1.000
_cell.length_c   1.000
_cell.angle_alpha   90.00
_cell.angle_beta   90.00
_cell.angle_gamma   90.00
#
_symmetry.space_group_name_H-M   'P 1'
#
loop_
_entity.id
_entity.type
_entity.pdbx_description
1 polymer ?
#
loop_
_entity_poly.entity_id
_entity_poly.type
_entity_poly.pdbx_seq_one_letter_code
_entity_poly.pdbx_strand_id
1 'polypeptide(L)'
;MIVIGFFIDLINPHVPSMHNHFSQIAVLALGIIFIGIGSGLYINANLGAGPRDGLMLGLSKKTGKSIRLIRNSMEIMILVTGFFLGGPVGVGTVAFALAIGPSIQFFKLIPEKGSGNLKK
;
A
#
# COMPACT_ATOMS: atom_id res chain seq x y z
N MET A 1 7.08 5.70 13.70
CA MET A 1 7.12 4.24 13.96
C MET A 1 6.49 3.85 15.30
N ILE A 2 6.54 4.70 16.34
CA ILE A 2 5.96 4.41 17.66
C ILE A 2 4.48 3.97 17.58
N VAL A 3 3.63 4.74 16.87
CA VAL A 3 2.20 4.42 16.74
C VAL A 3 1.98 3.07 16.04
N ILE A 4 2.65 2.83 14.91
CA ILE A 4 2.53 1.57 14.17
C ILE A 4 2.97 0.39 15.03
N GLY A 5 4.11 0.51 15.74
CA GLY A 5 4.60 -0.53 16.65
C GLY A 5 3.59 -0.86 17.74
N PHE A 6 3.06 0.17 18.41
CA PHE A 6 2.03 -0.02 19.45
C PHE A 6 0.79 -0.77 18.94
N PHE A 7 0.29 -0.44 17.76
CA PHE A 7 -0.86 -1.17 17.17
C PHE A 7 -0.50 -2.60 16.77
N ILE A 8 0.70 -2.84 16.24
CA ILE A 8 1.17 -4.20 15.94
C ILE A 8 1.23 -5.02 17.23
N ASP A 9 1.83 -4.50 18.29
CA ASP A 9 1.96 -5.20 19.57
C ASP A 9 0.60 -5.50 20.20
N LEU A 10 -0.38 -4.60 20.04
CA LEU A 10 -1.74 -4.80 20.53
C LEU A 10 -2.49 -5.89 19.75
N ILE A 11 -2.33 -5.94 18.42
CA ILE A 11 -3.08 -6.83 17.54
C ILE A 11 -2.46 -8.22 17.46
N ASN A 12 -1.12 -8.31 17.45
CA ASN A 12 -0.38 -9.55 17.20
C ASN A 12 -0.80 -10.75 18.07
N PRO A 13 -1.08 -10.62 19.39
CA PRO A 13 -1.54 -11.74 20.21
C PRO A 13 -2.87 -12.34 19.77
N HIS A 14 -3.67 -11.58 19.02
CA HIS A 14 -5.00 -11.98 18.56
C HIS A 14 -4.99 -12.55 17.14
N VAL A 15 -3.85 -12.49 16.43
CA VAL A 15 -3.73 -12.99 15.05
C VAL A 15 -3.43 -14.49 15.09
N PRO A 16 -4.36 -15.35 14.62
CA PRO A 16 -4.11 -16.79 14.59
C PRO A 16 -3.05 -17.12 13.52
N SER A 17 -2.18 -18.08 13.83
CA SER A 17 -1.18 -18.59 12.89
C SER A 17 -1.84 -19.48 11.83
N MET A 18 -1.82 -19.01 10.58
CA MET A 18 -2.35 -19.76 9.44
C MET A 18 -1.31 -20.77 8.95
N HIS A 19 -1.62 -22.06 9.01
CA HIS A 19 -0.71 -23.14 8.58
C HIS A 19 -1.00 -23.65 7.17
N ASN A 20 -2.21 -23.40 6.64
CA ASN A 20 -2.59 -23.81 5.29
C ASN A 20 -2.18 -22.74 4.27
N HIS A 21 -1.53 -23.15 3.18
CA HIS A 21 -1.11 -22.28 2.09
C HIS A 21 -2.29 -21.47 1.50
N PHE A 22 -3.47 -22.08 1.39
CA PHE A 22 -4.65 -21.37 0.89
C PHE A 22 -5.07 -20.20 1.79
N SER A 23 -5.11 -20.43 3.12
CA SER A 23 -5.49 -19.37 4.06
C SER A 23 -4.41 -18.29 4.16
N GLN A 24 -3.14 -18.63 4.05
CA GLN A 24 -2.04 -17.66 3.97
C GLN A 24 -2.18 -16.74 2.75
N ILE A 25 -2.45 -17.30 1.57
CA ILE A 25 -2.64 -16.51 0.33
C ILE A 25 -3.88 -15.62 0.46
N ALA A 26 -4.98 -16.15 1.00
CA ALA A 26 -6.20 -15.38 1.20
C ALA A 26 -5.98 -14.19 2.14
N VAL A 27 -5.32 -14.41 3.28
CA VAL A 27 -5.00 -13.35 4.25
C VAL A 27 -4.03 -12.32 3.66
N LEU A 28 -3.03 -12.75 2.89
CA LEU A 28 -2.13 -11.85 2.17
C LEU A 28 -2.88 -10.96 1.18
N ALA A 29 -3.73 -11.55 0.35
CA ALA A 29 -4.53 -10.82 -0.64
C ALA A 29 -5.46 -9.81 0.04
N LEU A 30 -6.16 -10.24 1.10
CA LEU A 30 -6.98 -9.35 1.92
C LEU A 30 -6.14 -8.22 2.52
N GLY A 31 -4.98 -8.51 3.10
CA GLY A 31 -4.08 -7.50 3.66
C GLY A 31 -3.68 -6.43 2.64
N ILE A 32 -3.33 -6.82 1.41
CA ILE A 32 -3.01 -5.88 0.32
C ILE A 32 -4.23 -5.00 -0.04
N ILE A 33 -5.42 -5.58 -0.06
CA ILE A 33 -6.67 -4.85 -0.31
C ILE A 33 -6.95 -3.86 0.83
N PHE A 34 -6.84 -4.30 2.08
CA PHE A 34 -7.06 -3.45 3.26
C PHE A 34 -6.09 -2.27 3.30
N ILE A 35 -4.81 -2.47 2.97
CA ILE A 35 -3.84 -1.36 2.86
C ILE A 35 -4.25 -0.40 1.75
N GLY A 36 -4.73 -0.92 0.60
CA GLY A 36 -5.27 -0.11 -0.48
C GLY A 36 -6.47 0.73 -0.06
N ILE A 37 -7.44 0.13 0.65
CA ILE A 37 -8.63 0.80 1.19
C ILE A 37 -8.20 1.91 2.15
N GLY A 38 -7.39 1.58 3.17
CA GLY A 38 -6.94 2.55 4.15
C GLY A 38 -6.22 3.74 3.51
N SER A 39 -5.34 3.46 2.55
CA SER A 39 -4.63 4.49 1.78
C SER A 39 -5.58 5.35 0.97
N GLY A 40 -6.52 4.75 0.23
CA GLY A 40 -7.51 5.49 -0.54
C GLY A 40 -8.38 6.38 0.34
N LEU A 41 -8.87 5.86 1.47
CA LEU A 41 -9.75 6.59 2.40
C LEU A 41 -9.08 7.84 2.95
N TYR A 42 -7.91 7.73 3.58
CA TYR A 42 -7.30 8.90 4.23
C TYR A 42 -6.78 9.91 3.19
N ILE A 43 -6.32 9.44 2.01
CA ILE A 43 -5.86 10.33 0.93
C ILE A 43 -7.04 11.14 0.39
N ASN A 44 -8.17 10.48 0.11
CA ASN A 44 -9.37 11.16 -0.39
C ASN A 44 -10.00 12.10 0.65
N ALA A 45 -9.93 11.74 1.94
CA ALA A 45 -10.39 12.59 3.03
C ALA A 45 -9.45 13.78 3.35
N ASN A 46 -8.38 13.99 2.56
CA ASN A 46 -7.40 15.06 2.76
C ASN A 46 -6.76 15.08 4.17
N LEU A 47 -6.63 13.92 4.83
CA LEU A 47 -6.02 13.79 6.16
C LEU A 47 -4.49 13.89 6.14
N GLY A 48 -3.91 14.22 4.99
CA GLY A 48 -2.48 14.24 4.75
C GLY A 48 -1.95 12.85 4.36
N ALA A 49 -0.96 12.83 3.46
CA ALA A 49 -0.31 11.59 3.06
C ALA A 49 0.90 11.28 3.94
N GLY A 50 0.97 10.05 4.45
CA GLY A 50 2.18 9.56 5.12
C GLY A 50 3.40 9.64 4.19
N PRO A 51 4.64 9.64 4.71
CA PRO A 51 5.85 9.95 3.92
C PRO A 51 5.99 9.12 2.63
N ARG A 52 5.63 7.83 2.70
CA ARG A 52 5.72 6.89 1.58
C ARG A 52 4.68 7.17 0.50
N ASP A 53 3.45 7.43 0.90
CA ASP A 53 2.36 7.72 -0.02
C ASP A 53 2.46 9.16 -0.54
N GLY A 54 3.00 10.08 0.26
CA GLY A 54 3.37 11.43 -0.15
C GLY A 54 4.43 11.42 -1.25
N LEU A 55 5.48 10.59 -1.12
CA LEU A 55 6.48 10.41 -2.18
C LEU A 55 5.85 9.85 -3.46
N MET A 56 5.00 8.83 -3.34
CA MET A 56 4.27 8.25 -4.48
C MET A 56 3.36 9.29 -5.17
N LEU A 57 2.56 10.05 -4.41
CA LEU A 57 1.68 11.10 -4.93
C LEU A 57 2.48 12.24 -5.56
N GLY A 58 3.58 12.68 -4.92
CA GLY A 58 4.45 13.73 -5.41
C GLY A 58 5.14 13.35 -6.73
N LEU A 59 5.69 12.13 -6.81
CA LEU A 59 6.29 11.60 -8.03
C LEU A 59 5.25 11.41 -9.14
N SER A 60 4.05 10.94 -8.82
CA SER A 60 2.95 10.84 -9.79
C SER A 60 2.56 12.22 -10.33
N LYS A 61 2.44 13.24 -9.47
CA LYS A 61 2.16 14.62 -9.87
C LYS A 61 3.28 15.23 -10.73
N LYS A 62 4.54 14.97 -10.38
CA LYS A 62 5.72 15.52 -11.08
C LYS A 62 5.95 14.85 -12.45
N THR A 63 5.71 13.54 -12.55
CA THR A 63 6.00 12.76 -13.76
C THR A 63 4.80 12.56 -14.68
N GLY A 64 3.58 12.85 -14.21
CA GLY A 64 2.33 12.55 -14.92
C GLY A 64 2.01 11.05 -15.03
N LYS A 65 2.82 10.18 -14.41
CA LYS A 65 2.62 8.72 -14.45
C LYS A 65 1.59 8.27 -13.43
N SER A 66 0.96 7.13 -13.69
CA SER A 66 -0.07 6.56 -12.82
C SER A 66 0.49 6.17 -11.45
N ILE A 67 -0.38 6.24 -10.43
CA ILE A 67 -0.05 5.90 -9.04
C ILE A 67 0.40 4.43 -8.95
N ARG A 68 -0.28 3.54 -9.66
CA ARG A 68 0.09 2.13 -9.77
C ARG A 68 1.55 1.96 -10.21
N LEU A 69 1.93 2.64 -11.28
CA LEU A 69 3.27 2.48 -11.86
C LEU A 69 4.34 3.02 -10.92
N ILE A 70 4.15 4.23 -10.39
CA ILE A 70 5.08 4.83 -9.43
C ILE A 70 5.19 3.94 -8.19
N ARG A 71 4.07 3.51 -7.60
CA ARG A 71 4.10 2.70 -6.39
C ARG A 71 4.81 1.38 -6.62
N ASN A 72 4.42 0.61 -7.64
CA ASN A 72 5.06 -0.68 -7.92
C ASN A 72 6.55 -0.51 -8.22
N SER A 73 6.96 0.55 -8.92
CA SER A 73 8.39 0.81 -9.17
C SER A 73 9.18 1.05 -7.89
N MET A 74 8.60 1.76 -6.91
CA MET A 74 9.22 1.95 -5.59
C MET A 74 9.36 0.62 -4.85
N GLU A 75 8.30 -0.22 -4.83
CA GLU A 75 8.34 -1.54 -4.20
C GLU A 75 9.39 -2.45 -4.82
N ILE A 76 9.41 -2.52 -6.16
CA ILE A 76 10.35 -3.36 -6.90
C ILE A 76 11.79 -2.88 -6.67
N MET A 77 12.04 -1.56 -6.68
CA MET A 77 13.35 -1.01 -6.38
C MET A 77 13.82 -1.43 -4.97
N ILE A 78 12.94 -1.30 -3.97
CA ILE A 78 13.26 -1.68 -2.58
C ILE A 78 13.48 -3.19 -2.48
N LEU A 79 12.64 -4.00 -3.13
CA LEU A 79 12.75 -5.45 -3.15
C LEU A 79 14.09 -5.89 -3.75
N VAL A 80 14.45 -5.37 -4.92
CA VAL A 80 15.70 -5.68 -5.61
C VAL A 80 16.91 -5.24 -4.78
N THR A 81 16.86 -4.02 -4.25
CA THR A 81 17.95 -3.50 -3.39
C THR A 81 18.10 -4.36 -2.13
N GLY A 82 16.99 -4.69 -1.46
CA GLY A 82 16.97 -5.56 -0.29
C GLY A 82 17.51 -6.95 -0.58
N PHE A 83 17.16 -7.53 -1.73
CA PHE A 83 17.68 -8.82 -2.18
C PHE A 83 19.21 -8.79 -2.32
N PHE A 84 19.77 -7.78 -2.99
CA PHE A 84 21.21 -7.64 -3.16
C PHE A 84 21.95 -7.38 -1.84
N LEU A 85 21.29 -6.77 -0.86
CA LEU A 85 21.82 -6.58 0.49
C LEU A 85 21.66 -7.84 1.39
N GLY A 86 21.18 -8.96 0.85
CA GLY A 86 21.00 -10.21 1.59
C GLY A 86 19.69 -10.30 2.40
N GLY A 87 18.74 -9.41 2.16
CA GLY A 87 17.43 -9.41 2.80
C GLY A 87 16.52 -10.56 2.34
N PRO A 88 15.62 -11.05 3.21
CA PRO A 88 14.71 -12.14 2.86
C PRO A 88 13.69 -11.67 1.80
N VAL A 89 13.58 -12.42 0.71
CA VAL A 89 12.56 -12.22 -0.32
C VAL A 89 11.73 -13.48 -0.46
N GLY A 90 10.44 -13.36 -0.18
CA GLY A 90 9.47 -14.44 -0.36
C GLY A 90 8.41 -14.11 -1.40
N VAL A 91 7.59 -15.12 -1.72
CA VAL A 91 6.45 -14.99 -2.66
C VAL A 91 5.50 -13.87 -2.22
N GLY A 92 5.26 -13.73 -0.90
CA GLY A 92 4.43 -12.66 -0.35
C GLY A 92 4.98 -11.25 -0.62
N THR A 93 6.30 -11.07 -0.55
CA THR A 93 6.97 -9.79 -0.83
C THR A 93 6.81 -9.39 -2.29
N VAL A 94 7.00 -10.36 -3.20
CA VAL A 94 6.81 -10.14 -4.65
C VAL A 94 5.35 -9.84 -4.97
N ALA A 95 4.42 -10.62 -4.41
CA ALA A 95 2.99 -10.40 -4.60
C ALA A 95 2.57 -9.00 -4.10
N PHE A 96 3.04 -8.60 -2.92
CA PHE A 96 2.80 -7.25 -2.39
C PHE A 96 3.34 -6.17 -3.33
N ALA A 97 4.60 -6.28 -3.78
CA ALA A 97 5.25 -5.30 -4.63
C ALA A 97 4.50 -5.05 -5.96
N LEU A 98 3.86 -6.09 -6.50
CA LEU A 98 3.11 -6.02 -7.75
C LEU A 98 1.65 -5.57 -7.55
N ALA A 99 1.03 -5.94 -6.43
CA ALA A 99 -0.41 -5.76 -6.23
C ALA A 99 -0.79 -4.48 -5.46
N ILE A 100 0.12 -3.91 -4.67
CA ILE A 100 -0.21 -2.76 -3.82
C ILE A 100 -0.51 -1.48 -4.61
N GLY A 101 0.25 -1.18 -5.67
CA GLY A 101 0.00 -0.02 -6.53
C GLY A 101 -1.37 -0.04 -7.21
N PRO A 102 -1.78 -1.13 -7.89
CA PRO A 102 -3.13 -1.27 -8.42
C PRO A 102 -4.22 -1.10 -7.34
N SER A 103 -4.02 -1.70 -6.17
CA SER A 103 -4.97 -1.65 -5.04
C SER A 103 -5.19 -0.21 -4.57
N ILE A 104 -4.10 0.53 -4.27
CA ILE A 104 -4.19 1.94 -3.86
C ILE A 104 -4.84 2.79 -4.95
N GLN A 105 -4.45 2.59 -6.22
CA GLN A 105 -5.02 3.35 -7.32
C GLN A 105 -6.53 3.13 -7.44
N PHE A 106 -6.99 1.88 -7.30
CA PHE A 106 -8.42 1.55 -7.36
C PHE A 106 -9.22 2.28 -6.28
N PHE A 107 -8.79 2.21 -5.01
CA PHE A 107 -9.51 2.84 -3.90
C PHE A 107 -9.35 4.37 -3.86
N LYS A 108 -8.27 4.92 -4.40
CA LYS A 108 -8.15 6.36 -4.60
C LYS A 108 -9.14 6.87 -5.66
N LEU A 109 -9.35 6.11 -6.73
CA LEU A 109 -10.23 6.50 -7.83
C LEU A 109 -11.71 6.48 -7.48
N ILE A 110 -12.11 6.00 -6.30
CA ILE A 110 -13.48 6.14 -5.79
C ILE A 110 -13.68 7.64 -5.49
N PRO A 111 -14.41 8.38 -6.34
CA PRO A 111 -14.64 9.79 -6.11
C PRO A 111 -15.66 9.89 -4.97
N GLU A 112 -15.45 10.80 -4.01
CA GLU A 112 -16.60 11.38 -3.34
C GLU A 112 -17.48 12.01 -4.44
N LYS A 113 -18.69 11.46 -4.62
CA LYS A 113 -19.80 12.18 -5.24
C LYS A 113 -20.05 13.43 -4.38
N GLY A 114 -19.28 14.50 -4.58
CA GLY A 114 -19.31 15.61 -3.64
C GLY A 114 -18.40 16.80 -3.92
N SER A 115 -17.43 16.74 -4.85
CA SER A 115 -16.68 17.95 -5.24
C SER A 115 -17.15 18.47 -6.58
N GLY A 116 -18.26 19.21 -6.54
CA GLY A 116 -18.62 20.12 -7.59
C GLY A 116 -17.49 21.12 -7.81
N ASN A 117 -17.10 21.27 -9.08
CA ASN A 117 -16.77 22.57 -9.66
C ASN A 117 -15.75 23.42 -8.87
N LEU A 118 -14.50 22.96 -8.78
CA LEU A 118 -13.37 23.89 -8.66
C LEU A 118 -12.73 24.04 -10.03
N LYS A 119 -13.38 24.93 -10.79
CA LYS A 119 -12.87 25.62 -11.97
C LYS A 119 -11.54 26.32 -11.69
N LYS A 120 -10.69 26.28 -12.73
CA LYS A 120 -9.49 27.08 -13.04
C LYS A 120 -8.16 26.54 -12.56
#